data_AF-A0A1B1MDS3-F1
#
_entry.id   AF-A0A1B1MDS3-F1
#
_cell.length_a   1.000
_cell.length_b   1.000
_cell.length_c   1.000
_cell.angle_alpha   90.00
_cell.angle_beta   90.00
_cell.angle_gamma   90.00
#
_symmetry.space_group_name_H-M   'P 1'
#
loop_
_entity.id
_entity.type
_entity.pdbx_description
1 polymer ?
#
loop_
_entity_poly.entity_id
_entity_poly.type
_entity_poly.pdbx_seq_one_letter_code
_entity_poly.pdbx_strand_id
1 'polypeptide(L)'
;MPQQPAPRRRLRDKQLRERRVHPRYNDHEFALVQNAAALSRMQPGGYVAECALAAARADDPTAAVADYRAMVKALLAANRQLGGVGNNLNQLTWHLNKDGAWPHPHTVQRLLDHVEASIAEVDTAVAQIAKGR
;
A
#
# COMPACT_ATOMS: atom_id res chain seq x y z
N MET A 1 -28.94 -20.85 28.07
CA MET A 1 -27.81 -20.49 27.19
C MET A 1 -26.95 -19.46 27.91
N PRO A 2 -25.65 -19.70 28.15
CA PRO A 2 -24.80 -18.72 28.82
C PRO A 2 -24.59 -17.51 27.91
N GLN A 3 -24.86 -16.31 28.45
CA GLN A 3 -24.73 -15.05 27.72
C GLN A 3 -23.26 -14.74 27.45
N GLN A 4 -22.87 -14.73 26.17
CA GLN A 4 -21.52 -14.41 25.77
C GLN A 4 -21.23 -12.92 26.01
N PRO A 5 -20.07 -12.53 26.58
CA PRO A 5 -19.78 -11.14 26.88
C PRO A 5 -19.80 -10.32 25.59
N ALA A 6 -20.66 -9.29 25.57
CA ALA A 6 -20.65 -8.29 24.52
C ALA A 6 -19.26 -7.60 24.51
N PRO A 7 -18.71 -7.27 23.33
CA PRO A 7 -17.46 -6.54 23.25
C PRO A 7 -17.58 -5.27 24.08
N ARG A 8 -16.55 -4.99 24.87
CA ARG A 8 -16.52 -3.81 25.73
C ARG A 8 -16.57 -2.56 24.84
N ARG A 9 -17.77 -2.02 24.70
CA ARG A 9 -18.01 -0.65 24.25
C ARG A 9 -17.08 0.25 25.08
N ARG A 10 -16.43 1.21 24.41
CA ARG A 10 -15.66 2.28 25.07
C ARG A 10 -16.37 2.73 26.32
N LEU A 11 -15.64 2.85 27.43
CA LEU A 11 -16.25 3.33 28.66
C LEU A 11 -16.95 4.66 28.38
N ARG A 12 -18.17 4.78 28.88
CA ARG A 12 -18.95 6.00 28.73
C ARG A 12 -18.20 7.12 29.45
N ASP A 13 -17.94 8.18 28.72
CA ASP A 13 -17.35 9.39 29.30
C ASP A 13 -18.46 10.22 29.96
N LYS A 14 -18.10 10.95 31.02
CA LYS A 14 -19.04 11.86 31.70
C LYS A 14 -19.40 13.05 30.81
N GLN A 15 -18.46 13.46 29.95
CA GLN A 15 -18.66 14.54 28.99
C GLN A 15 -18.79 14.01 27.55
N LEU A 16 -19.50 14.75 26.71
CA LEU A 16 -19.57 14.43 25.29
C LEU A 16 -18.19 14.64 24.65
N ARG A 17 -17.77 13.71 23.79
CA ARG A 17 -16.51 13.84 23.04
C ARG A 17 -16.72 14.84 21.91
N GLU A 18 -16.11 16.02 22.04
CA GLU A 18 -16.26 17.13 21.08
C GLU A 18 -15.34 17.02 19.85
N ARG A 19 -14.15 16.44 20.02
CA ARG A 19 -13.17 16.32 18.95
C ARG A 19 -13.51 15.16 18.01
N ARG A 20 -13.55 15.44 16.71
CA ARG A 20 -13.89 14.47 15.65
C ARG A 20 -12.84 14.47 14.55
N VAL A 21 -12.61 13.28 13.99
CA VAL A 21 -11.87 13.08 12.75
C VAL A 21 -12.86 12.47 11.74
N HIS A 22 -12.76 12.87 10.47
CA HIS A 22 -13.63 12.39 9.40
C HIS A 22 -12.84 11.63 8.33
N PRO A 23 -12.48 10.35 8.57
CA PRO A 23 -11.86 9.51 7.56
C PRO A 23 -12.74 9.40 6.31
N ARG A 24 -12.11 9.34 5.14
CA ARG A 24 -12.75 9.11 3.85
C ARG A 24 -12.27 7.77 3.33
N TYR A 25 -13.21 6.96 2.87
CA TYR A 25 -12.96 5.63 2.35
C TYR A 25 -13.60 5.53 0.96
N ASN A 26 -12.95 4.81 0.05
CA ASN A 26 -13.66 4.26 -1.11
C ASN A 26 -14.51 3.04 -0.70
N ASP A 27 -15.30 2.51 -1.63
CA ASP A 27 -16.25 1.42 -1.34
C ASP A 27 -15.57 0.17 -0.79
N HIS A 28 -14.40 -0.17 -1.35
CA HIS A 28 -13.62 -1.32 -0.92
C HIS A 28 -13.04 -1.13 0.49
N GLU A 29 -12.39 0.01 0.74
CA GLU A 29 -11.87 0.38 2.06
C GLU A 29 -12.97 0.37 3.11
N PHE A 30 -14.17 0.86 2.76
CA PHE A 30 -15.30 0.86 3.68
C PHE A 30 -15.85 -0.55 3.93
N ALA A 31 -15.87 -1.43 2.92
CA ALA A 31 -16.24 -2.83 3.09
C ALA A 31 -15.31 -3.56 4.06
N LEU A 32 -13.99 -3.32 3.98
CA LEU A 32 -13.02 -3.86 4.93
C LEU A 32 -13.29 -3.39 6.36
N VAL A 33 -13.56 -2.09 6.55
CA VAL A 33 -13.92 -1.54 7.87
C VAL A 33 -15.21 -2.16 8.40
N GLN A 34 -16.22 -2.35 7.56
CA GLN A 34 -17.48 -2.99 7.95
C GLN A 34 -17.27 -4.44 8.37
N ASN A 35 -16.51 -5.21 7.60
CA ASN A 35 -16.21 -6.61 7.91
C ASN A 35 -15.44 -6.73 9.22
N ALA A 36 -14.39 -5.93 9.42
CA ALA A 36 -13.60 -5.96 10.64
C ALA A 36 -14.40 -5.49 11.88
N ALA A 37 -15.26 -4.49 11.70
CA ALA A 37 -16.20 -4.05 12.73
C ALA A 37 -17.19 -5.15 13.11
N ALA A 38 -17.74 -5.87 12.13
CA ALA A 38 -18.66 -6.99 12.35
C ALA A 38 -17.97 -8.14 13.11
N LEU A 39 -16.75 -8.51 12.73
CA LEU A 39 -15.93 -9.51 13.44
C LEU A 39 -15.65 -9.09 14.88
N SER A 40 -15.41 -7.79 15.09
CA SER A 40 -15.23 -7.20 16.43
C SER A 40 -16.55 -6.96 17.17
N ARG A 41 -17.70 -7.24 16.55
CA ARG A 41 -19.06 -7.00 17.04
C ARG A 41 -19.27 -5.52 17.47
N MET A 42 -18.75 -4.60 16.66
CA MET A 42 -18.82 -3.15 16.84
C MET A 42 -19.52 -2.48 15.65
N GLN A 43 -20.07 -1.29 15.87
CA GLN A 43 -20.49 -0.40 14.78
C GLN A 43 -19.24 0.17 14.08
N PRO A 44 -19.24 0.38 12.74
CA PRO A 44 -18.06 0.82 12.00
C PRO A 44 -17.35 2.05 12.58
N GLY A 45 -18.11 3.10 12.93
CA GLY A 45 -17.52 4.31 13.52
C GLY A 45 -16.92 4.08 14.91
N GLY A 46 -17.50 3.17 15.70
CA GLY A 46 -16.95 2.77 17.00
C GLY A 46 -15.68 1.92 16.86
N TYR A 47 -15.66 1.01 15.88
CA TYR A 47 -14.50 0.20 15.54
C TYR A 47 -13.32 1.08 15.13
N VAL A 48 -13.52 2.00 14.17
CA VAL A 48 -12.48 2.94 13.72
C VAL A 48 -11.92 3.76 14.89
N ALA A 49 -12.78 4.26 15.77
CA ALA A 49 -12.35 5.04 16.93
C ALA A 49 -11.51 4.21 17.92
N GLU A 50 -11.87 2.95 18.17
CA GLU A 50 -11.11 2.08 19.06
C GLU A 50 -9.78 1.63 18.44
N CYS A 51 -9.77 1.25 17.17
CA CYS A 51 -8.53 0.90 16.47
C CYS A 51 -7.54 2.06 16.45
N ALA A 52 -8.01 3.27 16.15
CA ALA A 52 -7.16 4.46 16.16
C ALA A 52 -6.55 4.74 17.55
N LEU A 53 -7.34 4.57 18.61
CA LEU A 53 -6.84 4.76 19.98
C LEU A 53 -5.94 3.62 20.45
N ALA A 54 -6.22 2.38 20.08
CA ALA A 54 -5.38 1.24 20.38
C ALA A 54 -4.00 1.41 19.71
N ALA A 55 -3.97 1.78 18.42
CA ALA A 55 -2.74 2.08 17.71
C ALA A 55 -1.97 3.24 18.35
N ALA A 56 -2.65 4.33 18.71
CA ALA A 56 -2.02 5.48 19.36
C ALA A 56 -1.48 5.20 20.78
N ARG A 57 -1.95 4.12 21.42
CA ARG A 57 -1.54 3.70 22.78
C ARG A 57 -0.50 2.59 22.78
N ALA A 58 -0.17 2.01 21.63
CA ALA A 58 0.86 0.98 21.53
C ALA A 58 2.24 1.56 21.91
N ASP A 59 3.17 0.71 22.34
CA ASP A 59 4.54 1.13 22.69
C ASP A 59 5.30 1.73 21.49
N ASP A 60 5.00 1.24 20.28
CA ASP A 60 5.39 1.86 19.02
C ASP A 60 4.14 2.14 18.16
N PRO A 61 3.53 3.33 18.29
CA PRO A 61 2.38 3.74 17.47
C PRO A 61 2.70 3.87 15.99
N THR A 62 3.99 3.88 15.63
CA THR A 62 4.44 4.03 14.25
C THR A 62 4.64 2.70 13.56
N ALA A 63 4.91 1.59 14.26
CA ALA A 63 5.31 0.31 13.68
C ALA A 63 4.53 -0.09 12.41
N ALA A 64 3.21 -0.27 12.51
CA ALA A 64 2.38 -0.68 11.37
C ALA A 64 2.28 0.39 10.26
N VAL A 65 2.29 1.67 10.64
CA VAL A 65 2.25 2.80 9.70
C VAL A 65 3.60 2.96 8.99
N ALA A 66 4.70 2.70 9.70
CA ALA A 66 6.06 2.80 9.23
C ALA A 66 6.34 1.71 8.19
N ASP A 67 5.94 0.46 8.46
CA ASP A 67 6.07 -0.64 7.52
C ASP A 67 5.33 -0.35 6.21
N TYR A 68 4.07 0.08 6.30
CA TYR A 68 3.29 0.47 5.13
C TYR A 68 3.95 1.61 4.34
N ARG A 69 4.39 2.68 5.03
CA ARG A 69 5.04 3.82 4.38
C ARG A 69 6.40 3.45 3.80
N ALA A 70 7.15 2.55 4.44
CA ALA A 70 8.42 2.05 3.95
C ALA A 70 8.21 1.25 2.66
N MET A 71 7.21 0.36 2.63
CA MET A 71 6.83 -0.39 1.44
C MET A 71 6.42 0.52 0.28
N VAL A 72 5.56 1.52 0.53
CA VAL A 72 5.16 2.49 -0.52
C VAL A 72 6.37 3.30 -1.01
N LYS A 73 7.26 3.72 -0.11
CA LYS A 73 8.50 4.43 -0.50
C LYS A 73 9.40 3.55 -1.36
N ALA A 74 9.58 2.29 -0.99
CA ALA A 74 10.37 1.33 -1.76
C ALA A 74 9.80 1.15 -3.17
N LEU A 75 8.47 1.03 -3.29
CA LEU A 75 7.80 0.95 -4.58
C LEU A 75 8.00 2.22 -5.42
N LEU A 76 7.82 3.41 -4.85
CA LEU A 76 8.03 4.68 -5.57
C LEU A 76 9.48 4.85 -6.02
N ALA A 77 10.44 4.37 -5.22
CA ALA A 77 11.85 4.36 -5.59
C ALA A 77 12.10 3.42 -6.77
N ALA A 78 11.53 2.21 -6.76
CA ALA A 78 11.61 1.25 -7.86
C ALA A 78 11.03 1.83 -9.16
N ASN A 79 9.83 2.43 -9.12
CA ASN A 79 9.23 3.08 -10.28
C ASN A 79 10.11 4.21 -10.86
N ARG A 80 10.80 4.97 -10.01
CA ARG A 80 11.74 6.00 -10.46
C ARG A 80 12.94 5.38 -11.19
N GLN A 81 13.50 4.29 -10.68
CA GLN A 81 14.60 3.58 -11.34
C GLN A 81 14.16 3.03 -12.70
N LEU A 82 12.95 2.46 -12.79
CA LEU A 82 12.37 2.00 -14.05
C LEU A 82 12.21 3.15 -15.06
N GLY A 83 11.74 4.32 -14.62
CA GLY A 83 11.70 5.52 -15.45
C GLY A 83 13.08 5.94 -15.98
N GLY A 84 14.12 5.80 -15.16
CA GLY A 84 15.52 6.00 -15.57
C GLY A 84 15.97 5.01 -16.65
N VAL A 85 15.64 3.73 -16.49
CA VAL A 85 15.92 2.70 -17.51
C VAL A 85 15.22 3.02 -18.84
N GLY A 86 13.94 3.39 -18.80
CA GLY A 86 13.20 3.78 -20.01
C GLY A 86 13.84 4.97 -20.74
N ASN A 87 14.33 5.97 -20.00
CA ASN A 87 15.03 7.11 -20.59
C ASN A 87 16.36 6.70 -21.26
N ASN A 88 17.12 5.82 -20.62
CA ASN A 88 18.37 5.30 -21.20
C ASN A 88 18.11 4.47 -22.47
N LEU A 89 17.05 3.65 -22.48
CA LEU A 89 16.62 2.92 -23.67
C LEU A 89 16.20 3.86 -24.81
N ASN A 90 15.51 4.95 -24.47
CA ASN A 90 15.13 5.96 -25.45
C ASN A 90 16.36 6.66 -26.07
N GLN A 91 17.36 6.99 -25.24
CA GLN A 91 18.64 7.54 -25.72
C GLN A 91 19.38 6.55 -26.63
N LEU A 92 19.44 5.28 -26.24
CA LEU A 92 20.06 4.24 -27.05
C LEU A 92 19.37 4.13 -28.42
N THR A 93 18.04 4.06 -28.43
CA THR A 93 17.22 4.01 -29.66
C THR A 93 17.48 5.22 -30.56
N TRP A 94 17.58 6.42 -29.96
CA TRP A 94 17.90 7.63 -30.70
C TRP A 94 19.29 7.59 -31.34
N HIS A 95 20.31 7.15 -30.59
CA HIS A 95 21.67 6.97 -31.12
C HIS A 95 21.71 5.94 -32.25
N LEU A 96 20.99 4.83 -32.10
CA LEU A 96 20.91 3.78 -33.13
C LEU A 96 20.22 4.24 -34.40
N ASN A 97 19.15 5.02 -34.28
CA ASN A 97 18.48 5.64 -35.43
C ASN A 97 19.39 6.62 -36.19
N LYS A 98 20.44 7.14 -35.55
CA LYS A 98 21.44 8.01 -36.20
C LYS A 98 22.62 7.25 -36.81
N ASP A 99 23.19 6.29 -36.08
CA ASP A 99 24.48 5.67 -36.42
C ASP A 99 24.36 4.24 -37.00
N GLY A 100 23.15 3.68 -37.04
CA GLY A 100 22.76 2.52 -37.87
C GLY A 100 23.13 1.12 -37.35
N ALA A 101 23.97 0.99 -36.32
CA ALA A 101 24.40 -0.33 -35.82
C ALA A 101 24.26 -0.50 -34.30
N TRP A 102 23.65 -1.60 -33.86
CA TRP A 102 23.56 -2.00 -32.45
C TRP A 102 24.94 -2.41 -31.90
N PRO A 103 25.41 -1.83 -30.78
CA PRO A 103 26.54 -2.40 -30.07
C PRO A 103 26.11 -3.72 -29.43
N HIS A 104 26.67 -4.83 -29.92
CA HIS A 104 26.43 -6.19 -29.40
C HIS A 104 24.94 -6.56 -29.23
N PRO A 105 24.21 -6.83 -30.33
CA PRO A 105 22.75 -7.01 -30.35
C PRO A 105 22.22 -8.02 -29.31
N HIS A 106 22.92 -9.14 -29.12
CA HIS A 106 22.54 -10.16 -28.16
C HIS A 106 22.63 -9.70 -26.70
N THR A 107 23.57 -8.82 -26.37
CA THR A 107 23.71 -8.25 -25.02
C THR A 107 22.56 -7.30 -24.74
N VAL A 108 22.18 -6.50 -25.73
CA VAL A 108 21.07 -5.55 -25.59
C VAL A 108 19.73 -6.27 -25.50
N GLN A 109 19.50 -7.29 -26.33
CA GLN A 109 18.28 -8.09 -26.23
C GLN A 109 18.13 -8.70 -24.83
N ARG A 110 19.20 -9.30 -24.30
CA ARG A 110 19.18 -9.90 -22.96
C ARG A 110 18.92 -8.89 -21.85
N LEU A 111 19.44 -7.66 -22.00
CA LEU A 111 19.15 -6.57 -21.08
C LEU A 111 17.66 -6.19 -21.13
N LEU A 112 17.09 -6.07 -22.34
CA LEU A 112 15.67 -5.75 -22.54
C LEU A 112 14.76 -6.83 -21.93
N ASP A 113 15.06 -8.10 -22.18
CA ASP A 113 14.31 -9.22 -21.60
C ASP A 113 14.35 -9.18 -20.06
N HIS A 114 15.50 -8.84 -19.47
CA HIS A 114 15.64 -8.71 -18.02
C HIS A 114 14.89 -7.51 -17.45
N VAL A 115 14.86 -6.38 -18.17
CA VAL A 115 14.08 -5.19 -17.80
C VAL A 115 12.58 -5.50 -17.85
N GLU A 116 12.10 -6.18 -18.90
CA GLU A 116 10.71 -6.58 -19.05
C GLU A 116 10.27 -7.52 -17.91
N ALA A 117 11.08 -8.53 -17.60
CA ALA A 117 10.84 -9.42 -16.46
C ALA A 117 10.78 -8.67 -15.13
N SER A 118 11.71 -7.73 -14.90
CA SER A 118 11.75 -6.92 -13.68
C SER A 118 10.52 -6.01 -13.56
N ILE A 119 10.03 -5.45 -14.66
CA ILE A 119 8.80 -4.64 -14.68
C ILE A 119 7.60 -5.52 -14.32
N ALA A 120 7.49 -6.72 -14.90
CA ALA A 120 6.40 -7.65 -14.60
C ALA A 120 6.38 -8.09 -13.12
N GLU A 121 7.56 -8.30 -12.51
CA GLU A 121 7.68 -8.59 -11.08
C GLU A 121 7.21 -7.40 -10.22
N VAL A 122 7.57 -6.17 -10.58
CA VAL A 122 7.10 -4.95 -9.90
C VAL A 122 5.59 -4.80 -10.03
N ASP A 123 5.02 -4.96 -11.22
CA ASP A 123 3.57 -4.89 -11.44
C ASP A 123 2.81 -5.95 -10.64
N THR A 124 3.38 -7.15 -10.54
CA THR A 124 2.83 -8.22 -9.71
C THR A 124 2.86 -7.86 -8.23
N ALA A 125 3.98 -7.33 -7.73
CA ALA A 125 4.10 -6.88 -6.35
C ALA A 125 3.13 -5.75 -6.03
N VAL A 126 2.97 -4.78 -6.94
CA VAL A 126 1.97 -3.70 -6.83
C VAL A 126 0.56 -4.27 -6.76
N ALA A 127 0.23 -5.22 -7.64
CA ALA A 127 -1.08 -5.86 -7.64
C ALA A 127 -1.33 -6.65 -6.36
N GLN A 128 -0.32 -7.30 -5.78
CA GLN A 128 -0.43 -7.99 -4.49
C GLN A 128 -0.64 -7.01 -3.33
N ILE A 129 0.04 -5.86 -3.32
CA ILE A 129 -0.20 -4.80 -2.33
C ILE A 129 -1.60 -4.20 -2.47
N ALA A 130 -2.14 -4.13 -3.69
CA ALA A 130 -3.49 -3.66 -3.96
C ALA A 130 -4.57 -4.70 -3.58
N LYS A 131 -4.29 -6.01 -3.75
CA LYS A 131 -5.21 -7.14 -3.48
C LYS A 131 -5.14 -7.68 -2.05
N GLY A 132 -4.00 -7.55 -1.37
CA GLY A 132 -3.79 -7.93 0.03
C GLY A 132 -4.39 -6.92 1.02
N ARG A 133 -5.12 -5.93 0.49
CA ARG A 133 -6.05 -5.08 1.22
C ARG A 133 -7.42 -5.67 1.09
#